data_AF-A0A1W7RAZ0-F1
#
_entry.id   AF-A0A1W7RAZ0-F1
#
_cell.length_a   1.000
_cell.length_b   1.000
_cell.length_c   1.000
_cell.angle_alpha   90.00
_cell.angle_beta   90.00
_cell.angle_gamma   90.00
#
_symmetry.space_group_name_H-M   'P 1'
#
loop_
_entity.id
_entity.type
_entity.pdbx_description
1 polymer ?
#
loop_
_entity_poly.entity_id
_entity_poly.type
_entity_poly.pdbx_seq_one_letter_code
_entity_poly.pdbx_strand_id
1 'polypeptide(L)' 'MTYWRQAGLTYLQFSSIAARLVRRAVKAEFRFDIQGREESLMKKTLWKDGKAVKNSV' A
#
# COMPACT_ATOMS: atom_id res chain seq x y z
N MET A 1 -7.24 -11.50 19.88
CA MET A 1 -6.47 -11.36 18.62
C MET A 1 -6.93 -10.12 17.88
N THR A 2 -6.03 -9.38 17.25
CA THR A 2 -6.38 -8.17 16.51
C THR A 2 -7.09 -8.51 15.19
N TYR A 3 -8.19 -7.81 14.89
CA TYR A 3 -9.07 -8.11 13.75
C TYR A 3 -8.34 -8.12 12.39
N TRP A 4 -7.40 -7.19 12.20
CA TRP A 4 -6.60 -7.10 10.97
C TRP A 4 -5.66 -8.29 10.77
N ARG A 5 -5.19 -8.94 11.84
CA ARG A 5 -4.40 -10.19 11.72
C ARG A 5 -5.26 -11.35 11.26
N GLN A 6 -6.51 -11.42 11.71
CA GLN A 6 -7.46 -12.45 11.26
C GLN A 6 -7.83 -12.27 9.79
N ALA A 7 -7.85 -11.03 9.29
CA ALA A 7 -8.04 -10.71 7.88
C ALA A 7 -6.79 -10.97 7.00
N GLY A 8 -5.73 -11.58 7.54
CA GLY A 8 -4.50 -11.87 6.80
C GLY A 8 -3.63 -10.64 6.50
N LEU A 9 -3.90 -9.49 7.12
CA LEU A 9 -3.09 -8.29 6.92
C LEU A 9 -1.78 -8.38 7.73
N THR A 10 -0.69 -8.06 7.05
CA THR A 10 0.56 -7.72 7.73
C THR A 10 0.41 -6.38 8.45
N TYR A 11 1.21 -6.17 9.49
CA TYR A 11 1.23 -4.90 10.21
C TYR A 11 1.54 -3.70 9.29
N LEU A 12 2.43 -3.90 8.32
CA LEU A 12 2.79 -2.87 7.35
C LEU A 12 1.60 -2.49 6.46
N GLN A 13 0.81 -3.47 6.01
CA GLN A 13 -0.42 -3.21 5.26
C GLN A 13 -1.45 -2.45 6.10
N PHE A 14 -1.68 -2.88 7.35
CA PHE A 14 -2.60 -2.21 8.26
C PHE A 14 -2.20 -0.74 8.48
N SER A 15 -0.93 -0.48 8.82
CA SER A 15 -0.42 0.87 9.05
C SER A 15 -0.50 1.74 7.79
N SER A 16 -0.19 1.18 6.62
CA SER A 16 -0.31 1.88 5.33
C SER A 16 -1.75 2.31 5.04
N ILE A 17 -2.74 1.44 5.30
CA ILE A 17 -4.16 1.75 5.14
C ILE A 17 -4.59 2.87 6.09
N ALA A 18 -4.20 2.78 7.37
CA ALA A 18 -4.51 3.81 8.37
C ALA A 18 -3.91 5.17 7.98
N ALA A 19 -2.64 5.20 7.54
CA ALA A 19 -1.97 6.42 7.09
C ALA A 19 -2.68 7.07 5.89
N ARG A 20 -3.15 6.26 4.94
CA ARG A 20 -3.96 6.73 3.81
C ARG A 20 -5.28 7.38 4.25
N LEU A 21 -6.00 6.75 5.19
CA LEU A 21 -7.24 7.31 5.71
C LEU A 21 -7.02 8.64 6.43
N VAL A 22 -5.96 8.74 7.24
CA VAL A 22 -5.61 9.98 7.94
C VAL A 22 -5.32 11.12 6.97
N ARG A 23 -4.58 10.86 5.88
CA ARG A 23 -4.28 11.88 4.85
C ARG A 23 -5.53 12.41 4.17
N ARG A 24 -6.54 11.56 3.92
CA ARG A 24 -7.82 11.96 3.34
C ARG A 24 -8.65 12.85 4.28
N ALA A 25 -8.44 12.71 5.59
CA ALA A 25 -9.11 13.51 6.61
C ALA A 25 -8.48 14.90 6.81
N VAL A 26 -7.35 15.20 6.15
CA VAL A 26 -6.69 16.51 6.27
C VAL A 26 -7.49 17.61 5.57
N LYS A 27 -7.45 18.82 6.16
CA LYS A 27 -8.06 20.04 5.62
C LYS A 27 -7.62 20.28 4.18
N ALA A 28 -8.53 20.85 3.39
CA ALA A 28 -8.33 21.06 1.95
C ALA A 28 -7.06 21.84 1.61
N GLU A 29 -6.71 22.83 2.44
CA GLU A 29 -5.53 23.69 2.29
C GLU A 29 -4.19 22.94 2.30
N PHE A 30 -4.11 21.74 2.88
CA PHE A 30 -2.89 20.93 2.93
C PHE A 30 -2.93 19.70 2.01
N ARG A 31 -3.99 19.50 1.23
CA ARG A 31 -4.15 18.28 0.42
C ARG A 31 -3.13 18.19 -0.72
N PHE A 32 -2.77 19.32 -1.32
CA PHE A 32 -1.83 19.40 -2.43
C PHE A 32 -0.46 18.82 -2.06
N ASP A 33 0.08 19.21 -0.90
CA ASP A 33 1.40 18.77 -0.41
C ASP A 33 1.46 17.27 -0.07
N ILE A 34 0.31 16.64 0.14
CA ILE A 34 0.20 15.26 0.62
C ILE A 34 -0.12 14.29 -0.52
N GLN A 35 -0.63 14.79 -1.65
CA GLN A 35 -1.19 13.98 -2.75
C GLN A 35 -0.17 13.01 -3.37
N GLY A 36 1.12 13.37 -3.43
CA GLY A 36 2.18 12.49 -3.95
C GLY A 36 2.62 11.36 -3.02
N ARG A 37 2.18 11.32 -1.76
CA ARG A 37 2.67 10.34 -0.76
C ARG A 37 1.96 8.98 -0.82
N GLU A 38 0.91 8.84 -1.62
CA GLU A 38 0.16 7.59 -1.77
C GLU A 38 0.65 6.72 -2.95
N GLU A 39 1.44 7.27 -3.86
CA GLU A 39 1.84 6.57 -5.08
C GLU A 39 3.07 5.68 -4.83
N SER A 40 2.89 4.37 -5.02
CA SER A 40 4.01 3.43 -5.14
C SER A 40 4.10 2.96 -6.58
N LEU A 41 5.09 3.48 -7.31
CA LEU A 41 5.36 3.11 -8.71
C LEU A 41 6.15 1.79 -8.86
N MET A 42 6.30 1.04 -7.76
CA MET A 42 7.16 -0.14 -7.73
C MET A 42 6.51 -1.33 -8.43
N LYS A 43 7.10 -1.74 -9.56
CA LYS A 43 6.74 -3.00 -10.23
C LYS A 43 7.43 -4.17 -9.54
N LYS A 44 6.64 -5.14 -9.08
CA LYS A 44 7.15 -6.39 -8.51
C LYS A 44 7.18 -7.46 -9.60
N THR A 45 8.37 -8.00 -9.88
CA THR A 45 8.56 -9.13 -10.80
C THR A 45 8.96 -10.35 -10.00
N LEU A 46 8.14 -11.41 -10.05
CA LEU A 46 8.48 -12.68 -9.44
C LEU A 46 9.43 -13.43 -10.37
N TRP A 47 10.49 -14.01 -9.81
CA TRP A 47 11.43 -14.86 -10.54
C TRP A 47 11.29 -16.29 -10.03
N LYS A 48 11.25 -17.25 -10.95
CA LYS A 48 11.25 -18.68 -10.64
C LYS A 48 12.10 -19.41 -11.66
N ASP A 49 12.93 -20.34 -11.21
CA ASP A 49 13.78 -21.19 -12.06
C ASP A 49 14.61 -20.38 -13.09
N GLY A 50 15.11 -19.20 -12.66
CA GLY A 50 15.96 -18.32 -13.47
C GLY A 50 15.23 -17.49 -14.53
N LYS A 51 13.90 -17.53 -14.60
CA LYS A 51 13.10 -16.72 -15.54
C LYS A 51 12.10 -15.84 -14.80
N ALA A 52 11.91 -14.63 -15.34
CA ALA A 52 10.87 -13.73 -14.86
C ALA A 52 9.49 -14.36 -15.16
N VAL A 53 8.70 -14.57 -14.11
CA VAL A 53 7.31 -15.00 -14.23
C VAL A 53 6.52 -13.76 -14.64
N LYS A 54 6.03 -13.76 -15.89
CA LYS A 54 5.01 -12.77 -16.27
C LYS A 54 3.75 -13.12 -15.50
N ASN A 55 3.42 -12.32 -14.50
CA ASN A 55 2.08 -12.33 -13.94
C ASN A 55 1.14 -11.74 -15.00
N SER A 56 0.62 -12.59 -15.89
CA SER A 56 -0.58 -12.29 -16.66
C SER A 56 -1.75 -12.42 -15.70
N VAL A 57 -2.23 -11.29 -15.20
CA VAL A 57 -3.59 -11.19 -14.67
C VAL A 57 -4.55 -11.30 -15.84
#